data_AF-A0AAE4B883-F1
#
_entry.id   AF-A0AAE4B883-F1
#
_cell.length_a   1.000
_cell.length_b   1.000
_cell.length_c   1.000
_cell.angle_alpha   90.00
_cell.angle_beta   90.00
_cell.angle_gamma   90.00
#
_symmetry.space_group_name_H-M   'P 1'
#
loop_
_entity.id
_entity.type
_entity.pdbx_description
1 polymer ?
#
loop_
_entity_poly.entity_id
_entity_poly.type
_entity_poly.pdbx_seq_one_letter_code
_entity_poly.pdbx_strand_id
1 'polypeptide(L)'
;MRKEVQEFVMAEEDRIKFIRQRPLWYRQLTRHPEKLSSFELDKMNFYEKTIPHRVSQLSNSVQMAEMMIQMFQAMRNQNGAG
;
A
#
# COMPACT_ATOMS: atom_id res chain seq x y z
N MET A 1 -23.95 -10.66 -10.62
CA MET A 1 -23.52 -10.68 -9.21
C MET A 1 -24.76 -10.77 -8.32
N ARG A 2 -24.74 -11.62 -7.28
CA ARG A 2 -25.86 -11.75 -6.34
C ARG A 2 -26.03 -10.51 -5.47
N LYS A 3 -27.21 -10.32 -4.87
CA LYS A 3 -27.56 -9.09 -4.13
C LYS A 3 -26.72 -8.92 -2.86
N GLU A 4 -26.56 -9.98 -2.08
CA GLU A 4 -25.75 -10.01 -0.86
C GLU A 4 -24.27 -9.66 -1.13
N VAL A 5 -23.75 -10.05 -2.29
CA VAL A 5 -22.39 -9.71 -2.73
C VAL A 5 -22.31 -8.23 -3.13
N GLN A 6 -23.34 -7.70 -3.80
CA GLN A 6 -23.42 -6.26 -4.10
C GLN A 6 -23.47 -5.43 -2.82
N GLU A 7 -24.32 -5.81 -1.86
CA GLU A 7 -24.43 -5.16 -0.55
C GLU A 7 -23.08 -5.21 0.19
N PHE A 8 -22.39 -6.36 0.20
CA PHE A 8 -21.05 -6.49 0.76
C PHE A 8 -20.03 -5.53 0.12
N VAL A 9 -20.03 -5.42 -1.21
CA VAL A 9 -19.10 -4.52 -1.93
C VAL A 9 -19.46 -3.06 -1.69
N MET A 10 -20.75 -2.73 -1.63
CA MET A 10 -21.23 -1.36 -1.45
C MET A 10 -21.10 -0.86 0.00
N ALA A 11 -20.92 -1.77 0.97
CA ALA A 11 -20.78 -1.43 2.38
C ALA A 11 -19.49 -0.67 2.74
N GLU A 12 -18.46 -0.68 1.88
CA GLU A 12 -17.17 -0.03 2.15
C GLU A 12 -16.62 0.62 0.87
N GLU A 13 -16.25 1.91 0.93
CA GLU A 13 -15.78 2.66 -0.24
C GLU A 13 -14.53 2.04 -0.90
N ASP A 14 -13.60 1.50 -0.11
CA ASP A 14 -12.40 0.83 -0.60
C ASP A 14 -12.74 -0.41 -1.44
N ARG A 15 -13.81 -1.15 -1.11
CA ARG A 15 -14.25 -2.32 -1.90
C ARG A 15 -14.81 -1.88 -3.25
N ILE A 16 -15.57 -0.79 -3.27
CA ILE A 16 -16.11 -0.19 -4.50
C ILE A 16 -14.97 0.29 -5.39
N LYS A 17 -13.97 0.98 -4.83
CA LYS A 17 -12.80 1.43 -5.59
C LYS A 17 -12.00 0.24 -6.12
N PHE A 18 -11.78 -0.78 -5.30
CA PHE A 18 -10.99 -1.95 -5.67
C PHE A 18 -11.63 -2.74 -6.81
N ILE A 19 -12.94 -3.03 -6.74
CA ILE A 19 -13.62 -3.83 -7.78
C ILE A 19 -13.67 -3.09 -9.13
N ARG A 20 -13.68 -1.75 -9.13
CA ARG A 20 -13.58 -0.92 -10.34
C ARG A 20 -12.18 -0.93 -10.94
N GLN A 21 -11.15 -0.91 -10.09
CA GLN A 21 -9.75 -0.99 -10.51
C GLN A 21 -9.34 -2.40 -10.98
N ARG A 22 -9.96 -3.44 -10.41
CA ARG A 22 -9.74 -4.84 -10.76
C ARG A 22 -11.04 -5.53 -11.23
N PRO A 23 -11.50 -5.29 -12.48
CA PRO A 23 -12.75 -5.85 -13.00
C PRO A 23 -12.77 -7.38 -13.09
N LEU A 24 -11.61 -8.05 -12.97
CA LEU A 24 -11.54 -9.51 -12.78
C LEU A 24 -12.37 -9.95 -11.57
N TRP A 25 -12.36 -9.19 -10.48
CA TRP A 25 -13.14 -9.50 -9.28
C TRP A 25 -14.65 -9.41 -9.49
N TYR A 26 -15.13 -8.48 -10.33
CA TYR A 26 -16.54 -8.43 -10.69
C TYR A 26 -17.00 -9.74 -11.37
N ARG A 27 -16.17 -10.26 -12.29
CA ARG A 27 -16.44 -11.54 -12.96
C ARG A 27 -16.33 -12.72 -12.00
N GLN A 28 -15.32 -12.75 -11.15
CA GLN A 28 -15.11 -13.81 -10.16
C GLN A 28 -16.27 -13.87 -9.17
N LEU A 29 -16.63 -12.77 -8.51
CA LEU A 29 -17.72 -12.73 -7.54
C LEU A 29 -19.11 -12.93 -8.17
N THR A 30 -19.26 -12.64 -9.46
CA THR A 30 -20.49 -12.98 -10.19
C THR A 30 -20.65 -14.48 -10.38
N ARG A 31 -19.56 -15.21 -10.63
CA ARG A 31 -19.57 -16.67 -10.84
C ARG A 31 -19.42 -17.47 -9.54
N HIS A 32 -18.69 -16.91 -8.58
CA HIS A 32 -18.25 -17.52 -7.33
C HIS A 32 -18.50 -16.55 -6.16
N PRO A 33 -19.78 -16.36 -5.77
CA PRO A 33 -20.16 -15.43 -4.71
C PRO A 33 -19.53 -15.74 -3.35
N GLU A 34 -19.06 -16.97 -3.12
CA GLU A 34 -18.39 -17.43 -1.91
C GLU A 34 -16.97 -16.87 -1.74
N LYS A 35 -16.36 -16.29 -2.78
CA LYS A 35 -14.96 -15.80 -2.75
C LYS A 35 -14.77 -14.42 -2.10
N LEU A 36 -15.68 -14.01 -1.20
CA LEU A 36 -15.60 -12.71 -0.51
C LEU A 36 -14.31 -12.57 0.30
N SER A 37 -13.87 -13.63 0.99
CA SER A 37 -12.63 -13.60 1.77
C SER A 37 -11.39 -13.43 0.89
N SER A 38 -11.36 -14.07 -0.27
CA SER A 38 -10.26 -13.92 -1.23
C SER A 38 -10.24 -12.52 -1.85
N PHE A 39 -11.41 -11.93 -2.11
CA PHE A 39 -11.54 -10.55 -2.56
C PHE A 39 -10.96 -9.56 -1.54
N GLU A 40 -11.30 -9.74 -0.25
CA GLU A 40 -10.76 -8.90 0.83
C GLU A 40 -9.26 -9.03 0.96
N LEU A 41 -8.71 -10.25 0.87
CA LEU A 41 -7.28 -10.47 0.95
C LEU A 41 -6.53 -9.77 -0.20
N ASP A 42 -7.02 -9.89 -1.45
CA ASP A 42 -6.40 -9.21 -2.59
C ASP A 42 -6.56 -7.69 -2.50
N LYS A 43 -7.69 -7.18 -1.99
CA LYS A 43 -7.87 -5.75 -1.70
C LYS A 43 -6.84 -5.25 -0.69
N MET A 44 -6.62 -5.98 0.40
CA MET A 44 -5.63 -5.63 1.44
C MET A 44 -4.21 -5.60 0.87
N ASN A 45 -3.86 -6.57 0.04
CA ASN A 45 -2.57 -6.62 -0.64
C ASN A 45 -2.40 -5.49 -1.66
N PHE A 46 -3.43 -5.21 -2.46
CA PHE A 46 -3.40 -4.20 -3.50
C PHE A 46 -3.26 -2.78 -2.97
N TYR A 47 -3.93 -2.44 -1.87
CA TYR A 47 -3.80 -1.12 -1.25
C TYR A 47 -2.57 -0.98 -0.35
N GLU A 48 -1.66 -1.96 -0.38
CA GLU A 48 -0.44 -1.94 0.45
C GLU A 48 -0.76 -1.63 1.91
N LYS A 49 -1.90 -2.13 2.40
CA LYS A 49 -2.14 -2.27 3.84
C LYS A 49 -1.27 -3.40 4.41
N THR A 50 -0.61 -4.17 3.54
CA THR A 50 0.65 -4.86 3.80
C THR A 50 1.83 -3.88 3.63
N ILE A 51 2.65 -3.82 4.67
CA ILE A 51 3.73 -2.87 5.00
C ILE A 51 4.95 -2.70 4.03
N PRO A 52 5.28 -3.57 3.03
CA PRO A 52 6.61 -3.55 2.41
C PRO A 52 7.01 -2.25 1.69
N HIS A 53 6.08 -1.61 0.98
CA HIS A 53 6.44 -0.46 0.15
C HIS A 53 6.71 0.81 0.99
N ARG A 54 5.91 1.05 2.04
CA ARG A 54 6.14 2.17 2.97
C ARG A 54 7.44 2.02 3.75
N VAL A 55 7.86 0.80 4.10
CA VAL A 55 9.15 0.55 4.75
C VAL A 55 10.32 0.77 3.78
N SER A 56 10.17 0.43 2.50
CA SER A 56 11.21 0.72 1.50
C SER A 56 11.44 2.23 1.33
N GLN A 57 10.36 3.02 1.21
CA GLN A 57 10.44 4.48 1.12
C GLN A 57 11.00 5.10 2.42
N LEU A 58 10.59 4.60 3.58
CA LEU A 58 11.14 5.02 4.87
C LEU A 58 12.63 4.71 4.98
N SER A 59 13.07 3.49 4.62
CA SER A 59 14.48 3.08 4.66
C SER A 59 15.35 3.97 3.76
N ASN A 60 14.89 4.27 2.54
CA ASN A 60 15.58 5.18 1.63
C ASN A 60 15.71 6.59 2.22
N SER A 61 14.65 7.10 2.87
CA SER A 61 14.69 8.41 3.51
C SER A 61 15.65 8.49 4.71
N VAL A 62 15.75 7.41 5.52
CA VAL A 62 16.67 7.32 6.65
C VAL A 62 18.13 7.25 6.18
N GLN A 63 18.42 6.46 5.15
CA GLN A 63 19.78 6.40 4.57
C GLN A 63 20.23 7.75 4.03
N MET A 64 19.36 8.48 3.34
CA MET A 64 19.65 9.83 2.86
C MET A 64 19.86 10.81 4.03
N ALA A 65 19.07 10.71 5.11
CA ALA A 65 19.25 11.51 6.31
C ALA A 65 20.60 11.24 6.99
N GLU A 66 21.02 9.98 7.09
CA GLU A 66 22.30 9.59 7.68
C GLU A 66 23.49 10.11 6.85
N MET A 67 23.41 10.00 5.52
CA MET A 67 24.40 10.58 4.60
C MET A 67 24.51 12.10 4.77
N MET A 68 23.38 12.82 4.89
CA MET A 68 23.38 14.26 5.12
C MET A 68 23.98 14.64 6.47
N ILE A 69 23.72 13.87 7.53
CA ILE A 69 24.32 14.08 8.86
C ILE A 69 25.84 13.88 8.81
N GLN A 70 26.31 12.83 8.13
CA GLN A 70 27.75 12.57 7.97
C GLN A 70 28.44 13.69 7.17
N MET A 71 27.83 14.17 6.08
CA MET A 71 28.32 15.32 5.33
C MET A 71 28.39 16.59 6.19
N PHE A 72 27.35 16.86 6.98
CA PHE A 72 27.31 18.00 7.89
C PHE A 72 28.43 17.95 8.94
N GLN A 73 28.68 16.78 9.53
CA GLN A 73 29.78 16.58 10.48
C GLN A 73 31.15 16.75 9.80
N ALA A 74 31.33 16.18 8.60
CA ALA A 74 32.55 16.32 7.83
C ALA A 74 32.85 17.78 7.50
N MET A 75 31.85 18.56 7.06
CA MET A 75 31.99 20.00 6.79
C MET A 75 32.33 20.80 8.05
N ARG A 76 31.70 20.50 9.20
CA ARG A 76 32.01 21.16 10.47
C ARG A 76 33.43 20.85 10.96
N ASN A 77 33.89 19.61 10.78
CA ASN A 77 35.23 19.20 11.17
C ASN A 77 36.30 19.77 10.23
N GLN A 78 35.96 20.01 8.96
CA GLN A 78 36.87 20.61 7.97
C GLN A 78 36.98 22.14 8.13
N ASN A 79 35.90 22.82 8.52
CA ASN A 79 35.89 24.28 8.76
C ASN A 79 36.27 24.68 10.21
N GLY A 80 36.49 23.72 11.11
CA GLY A 80 36.94 23.94 12.49
C GLY A 80 38.47 23.88 12.68
N ALA A 81 39.23 23.67 11.60
CA ALA A 81 40.68 23.76 11.57
C ALA A 81 41.09 25.04 10.80
N GLY A 82 40.91 26.18 11.45
CA GLY A 82 41.32 27.51 10.99
C GLY A 82 41.48 28.44 12.17
#